data_AF-A0A925ZTA2-F1
#
_entry.id   AF-A0A925ZTA2-F1
#
_cell.length_a   1.000
_cell.length_b   1.000
_cell.length_c   1.000
_cell.angle_alpha   90.00
_cell.angle_beta   90.00
_cell.angle_gamma   90.00
#
_symmetry.space_group_name_H-M   'P 1'
#
loop_
_entity.id
_entity.type
_entity.pdbx_description
1 polymer ?
#
loop_
_entity_poly.entity_id
_entity_poly.type
_entity_poly.pdbx_seq_one_letter_code
_entity_poly.pdbx_strand_id
1 'polypeptide(L)'
;MPLTIPAIDDRKFQDLRDEALARIAVHNPEYTNYTRSDPGVTLVEVFAFLTESLLYRSNQIPERNRRAFLSLLGVPLQAASAARGMVAFANERGPLRTLTMNDGLEVRAGQVPFRTLRGLDVLPIEAQVYYKRVLTNRPARLLAYYQQLYASYREQPLQADLQLYETVALTPRNTTGVDIGREAIGGALWIALMLRPGDRPYAERAADAREAIAGKTLSLGLVPALSEASRRLGPGGQSESG
;
A
#
# COMPACT_ATOMS: atom_id res chain seq x y z
N MET A 1 -14.64 -0.74 -4.63
CA MET A 1 -15.92 -0.89 -5.34
C MET A 1 -16.75 -2.02 -4.71
N PRO A 2 -17.68 -1.75 -3.77
CA PRO A 2 -18.74 -2.71 -3.49
C PRO A 2 -19.53 -2.90 -4.79
N LEU A 3 -19.76 -4.15 -5.18
CA LEU A 3 -20.62 -4.45 -6.31
C LEU A 3 -22.04 -4.00 -5.93
N THR A 4 -22.53 -2.95 -6.58
CA THR A 4 -23.93 -2.54 -6.46
C THR A 4 -24.78 -3.65 -7.06
N ILE A 5 -25.63 -4.26 -6.23
CA ILE A 5 -26.53 -5.32 -6.68
C ILE A 5 -27.56 -4.67 -7.61
N PRO A 6 -27.70 -5.11 -8.87
CA PRO A 6 -28.73 -4.59 -9.75
C PRO A 6 -30.10 -4.95 -9.18
N ALA A 7 -30.95 -3.95 -8.97
CA ALA A 7 -32.36 -4.18 -8.69
C ALA A 7 -33.05 -4.67 -9.97
N ILE A 8 -33.88 -5.69 -9.86
CA ILE A 8 -34.72 -6.18 -10.95
C ILE A 8 -35.83 -5.17 -11.24
N ASP A 9 -36.34 -4.53 -10.18
CA ASP A 9 -37.35 -3.48 -10.22
C ASP A 9 -37.16 -2.58 -8.99
N ASP A 10 -37.09 -1.26 -9.18
CA ASP A 10 -36.82 -0.27 -8.13
C ASP A 10 -38.06 0.53 -7.70
N ARG A 11 -39.25 0.19 -8.23
CA ARG A 11 -40.51 0.84 -7.87
C ARG A 11 -40.83 0.68 -6.40
N LYS A 12 -41.23 1.79 -5.78
CA LYS A 12 -41.65 1.87 -4.38
C LYS A 12 -43.18 1.90 -4.28
N PHE A 13 -43.68 1.80 -3.06
CA PHE A 13 -45.12 1.88 -2.76
C PHE A 13 -45.83 3.06 -3.46
N GLN A 14 -45.23 4.25 -3.40
CA GLN A 14 -45.82 5.46 -4.00
C GLN A 14 -45.96 5.31 -5.51
N ASP A 15 -44.91 4.83 -6.18
CA ASP A 15 -44.90 4.64 -7.63
C ASP A 15 -45.97 3.63 -8.05
N LEU A 16 -46.08 2.52 -7.32
CA LEU A 16 -47.08 1.47 -7.57
C LEU A 16 -48.51 1.96 -7.32
N ARG A 17 -48.73 2.73 -6.25
CA ARG A 17 -50.04 3.30 -5.92
C ARG A 17 -50.47 4.31 -7.00
N ASP A 18 -49.58 5.24 -7.35
CA ASP A 18 -49.90 6.33 -8.27
C ASP A 18 -50.11 5.79 -9.69
N GLU A 19 -49.32 4.80 -10.11
CA GLU A 19 -49.52 4.07 -11.36
C GLU A 19 -50.89 3.35 -11.38
N ALA A 20 -51.26 2.68 -10.30
CA ALA A 20 -52.54 1.99 -10.20
C ALA A 20 -53.73 2.97 -10.23
N LEU A 21 -53.64 4.10 -9.51
CA LEU A 21 -54.68 5.14 -9.52
C LEU A 21 -54.83 5.78 -10.90
N ALA A 22 -53.73 6.05 -11.60
CA ALA A 22 -53.77 6.61 -12.96
C ALA A 22 -54.48 5.68 -13.95
N ARG A 23 -54.42 4.36 -13.75
CA ARG A 23 -55.08 3.36 -14.61
C ARG A 23 -56.59 3.28 -14.38
N ILE A 24 -57.11 3.68 -13.21
CA ILE A 24 -58.55 3.63 -12.90
C ILE A 24 -59.36 4.47 -13.89
N ALA A 25 -58.91 5.69 -14.20
CA ALA A 25 -59.62 6.58 -15.12
C ALA A 25 -59.80 6.00 -16.53
N VAL A 26 -58.90 5.11 -16.96
CA VAL A 26 -58.92 4.47 -18.28
C VAL A 26 -59.79 3.22 -18.29
N HIS A 27 -59.72 2.41 -17.23
CA HIS A 27 -60.39 1.10 -17.20
C HIS A 27 -61.77 1.14 -16.53
N ASN A 28 -62.00 2.10 -15.63
CA ASN A 28 -63.19 2.21 -14.79
C ASN A 28 -63.61 3.69 -14.70
N PRO A 29 -64.04 4.32 -15.81
CA PRO A 29 -64.32 5.76 -15.87
C PRO A 29 -65.49 6.20 -14.97
N GLU A 30 -66.39 5.29 -14.61
CA GLU A 30 -67.46 5.54 -13.64
C GLU A 30 -66.97 5.65 -12.18
N TYR A 31 -65.74 5.26 -11.90
CA TYR A 31 -65.11 5.41 -10.60
C TYR A 31 -64.53 6.83 -10.45
N THR A 32 -65.20 7.67 -9.67
CA THR A 32 -64.90 9.11 -9.57
C THR A 32 -64.41 9.57 -8.19
N ASN A 33 -64.57 8.73 -7.16
CA ASN A 33 -64.08 9.03 -5.83
C ASN A 33 -62.63 8.55 -5.68
N TYR A 34 -61.72 9.46 -5.33
CA TYR A 34 -60.30 9.13 -5.10
C TYR A 34 -59.83 9.58 -3.71
N THR A 35 -60.76 9.71 -2.77
CA THR A 35 -60.48 10.19 -1.41
C THR A 35 -59.71 9.14 -0.62
N ARG A 36 -58.87 9.55 0.34
CA ARG A 36 -58.14 8.62 1.22
C ARG A 36 -59.06 7.68 2.03
N SER A 37 -60.26 8.12 2.36
CA SER A 37 -61.25 7.30 3.09
C SER A 37 -62.00 6.32 2.20
N ASP A 38 -61.70 6.29 0.90
CA ASP A 38 -62.34 5.39 -0.04
C ASP A 38 -61.80 3.95 0.14
N PRO A 39 -62.68 2.96 0.39
CA PRO A 39 -62.26 1.57 0.52
C PRO A 39 -61.57 1.03 -0.75
N GLY A 40 -61.90 1.50 -1.95
CA GLY A 40 -61.22 1.05 -3.17
C GLY A 40 -59.79 1.58 -3.27
N VAL A 41 -59.57 2.85 -2.91
CA VAL A 41 -58.21 3.42 -2.78
C VAL A 41 -57.41 2.68 -1.71
N THR A 42 -58.05 2.35 -0.58
CA THR A 42 -57.42 1.55 0.49
C THR A 42 -56.97 0.17 -0.03
N LEU A 43 -57.77 -0.50 -0.85
CA LEU A 43 -57.37 -1.77 -1.48
C LEU A 43 -56.16 -1.59 -2.41
N VAL A 44 -56.14 -0.53 -3.21
CA VAL A 44 -54.98 -0.19 -4.07
C VAL A 44 -53.72 -0.01 -3.23
N GLU A 45 -53.81 0.70 -2.11
CA GLU A 45 -52.68 0.87 -1.19
C GLU A 45 -52.21 -0.48 -0.61
N VAL A 46 -53.12 -1.35 -0.17
CA VAL A 46 -52.75 -2.69 0.32
C VAL A 46 -52.04 -3.50 -0.76
N PHE A 47 -52.54 -3.49 -2.00
CA PHE A 47 -51.89 -4.20 -3.11
C PHE A 47 -50.53 -3.60 -3.49
N ALA A 48 -50.39 -2.27 -3.45
CA ALA A 48 -49.11 -1.62 -3.66
C ALA A 48 -48.08 -2.05 -2.60
N PHE A 49 -48.49 -2.11 -1.33
CA PHE A 49 -47.65 -2.58 -0.23
C PHE A 49 -47.22 -4.05 -0.38
N LEU A 50 -48.17 -4.93 -0.73
CA LEU A 50 -47.88 -6.35 -0.99
C LEU A 50 -46.92 -6.52 -2.17
N THR A 51 -47.09 -5.72 -3.22
CA THR A 51 -46.25 -5.76 -4.41
C THR A 51 -44.84 -5.27 -4.11
N GLU A 52 -44.68 -4.14 -3.41
CA GLU A 52 -43.37 -3.66 -2.96
C GLU A 52 -42.64 -4.72 -2.11
N SER A 53 -43.37 -5.42 -1.23
CA SER A 53 -42.82 -6.53 -0.44
C SER A 53 -42.32 -7.71 -1.30
N LEU A 54 -43.00 -8.00 -2.40
CA LEU A 54 -42.57 -9.02 -3.37
C LEU A 54 -41.36 -8.55 -4.19
N LEU A 55 -41.35 -7.30 -4.65
CA LEU A 55 -40.21 -6.70 -5.35
C LEU A 55 -38.95 -6.73 -4.49
N TYR A 56 -39.07 -6.39 -3.19
CA TYR A 56 -37.97 -6.50 -2.24
C TYR A 56 -37.36 -7.91 -2.18
N ARG A 57 -38.19 -8.97 -2.18
CA ARG A 57 -37.71 -10.37 -2.19
C ARG A 57 -37.09 -10.74 -3.53
N SER A 58 -37.68 -10.30 -4.64
CA SER A 58 -37.15 -10.53 -5.98
C SER A 58 -35.75 -9.91 -6.14
N ASN A 59 -35.56 -8.69 -5.64
CA ASN A 59 -34.29 -7.98 -5.67
C ASN A 59 -33.16 -8.66 -4.87
N GLN A 60 -33.46 -9.66 -4.04
CA GLN A 60 -32.45 -10.50 -3.36
C GLN A 60 -32.01 -11.73 -4.16
N ILE A 61 -32.75 -12.10 -5.21
CA ILE A 61 -32.44 -13.26 -6.06
C ILE A 61 -31.06 -13.12 -6.72
N PRO A 62 -30.66 -11.97 -7.30
CA PRO A 62 -29.34 -11.84 -7.95
C PRO A 62 -28.18 -12.16 -7.00
N GLU A 63 -28.23 -11.68 -5.75
CA GLU A 63 -27.18 -11.94 -4.76
C GLU A 63 -27.15 -13.41 -4.32
N ARG A 64 -28.32 -14.04 -4.16
CA ARG A 64 -28.41 -15.48 -3.85
C ARG A 64 -27.84 -16.33 -4.99
N ASN A 65 -28.19 -16.00 -6.24
CA ASN A 65 -27.67 -16.67 -7.42
C ASN A 65 -26.17 -16.48 -7.54
N ARG A 66 -25.66 -15.27 -7.30
CA ARG A 66 -24.21 -14.99 -7.29
C ARG A 66 -23.46 -15.90 -6.32
N ARG A 67 -23.94 -16.05 -5.09
CA ARG A 67 -23.34 -16.94 -4.09
C ARG A 67 -23.39 -18.40 -4.54
N ALA A 68 -24.52 -18.84 -5.10
CA ALA A 68 -24.65 -20.19 -5.64
C ALA A 68 -23.68 -20.45 -6.81
N PHE A 69 -23.55 -19.51 -7.75
CA PHE A 69 -22.60 -19.62 -8.86
C PHE A 69 -21.15 -19.63 -8.37
N LEU A 70 -20.77 -18.77 -7.42
CA LEU A 70 -19.44 -18.80 -6.82
C LEU A 70 -19.15 -20.15 -6.14
N SER A 71 -20.14 -20.72 -5.45
CA SER A 71 -20.04 -22.05 -4.84
C SER A 71 -19.88 -23.15 -5.90
N LEU A 72 -20.62 -23.08 -7.01
CA LEU A 72 -20.53 -24.06 -8.12
C LEU A 72 -19.19 -23.97 -8.85
N LEU A 73 -18.63 -22.77 -8.99
CA LEU A 73 -17.30 -22.54 -9.55
C LEU A 73 -16.16 -22.93 -8.58
N GLY A 74 -16.49 -23.35 -7.35
CA GLY A 74 -15.50 -23.71 -6.34
C GLY A 74 -14.68 -22.51 -5.87
N VAL A 75 -15.24 -21.29 -5.90
CA VAL A 75 -14.58 -20.07 -5.41
C VAL A 75 -15.00 -19.84 -3.96
N PRO A 76 -14.18 -20.24 -2.97
CA PRO A 76 -14.52 -20.05 -1.56
C PRO A 76 -14.37 -18.58 -1.15
N LEU A 77 -15.00 -18.23 -0.03
CA LEU A 77 -14.64 -17.00 0.70
C LEU A 77 -13.18 -17.11 1.14
N GLN A 78 -12.39 -16.09 0.81
CA GLN A 78 -11.01 -15.99 1.29
C GLN A 78 -11.02 -15.77 2.80
N ALA A 79 -10.28 -16.61 3.53
CA ALA A 79 -10.08 -16.43 4.96
C ALA A 79 -9.35 -15.11 5.24
N ALA A 80 -9.56 -14.56 6.43
CA ALA A 80 -8.78 -13.42 6.88
C ALA A 80 -7.28 -13.78 6.89
N SER A 81 -6.48 -12.98 6.18
CA SER A 81 -5.03 -13.16 6.14
C SER A 81 -4.35 -12.29 7.21
N ALA A 82 -3.39 -12.84 7.93
CA ALA A 82 -2.57 -12.07 8.86
C ALA A 82 -1.83 -10.94 8.13
N ALA A 83 -1.88 -9.74 8.71
CA ALA A 83 -1.09 -8.62 8.22
C ALA A 83 0.41 -8.94 8.34
N ARG A 84 1.20 -8.48 7.37
CA ARG A 84 2.66 -8.63 7.35
C ARG A 84 3.29 -7.28 7.13
N GLY A 85 4.40 -7.03 7.80
CA GLY A 85 5.19 -5.81 7.68
C GLY A 85 6.65 -6.09 7.98
N MET A 86 7.50 -5.12 7.65
CA MET A 86 8.91 -5.16 8.04
C MET A 86 9.15 -4.31 9.27
N VAL A 87 10.06 -4.77 10.11
CA VAL A 87 10.57 -4.06 11.28
C VAL A 87 12.09 -4.07 11.21
N ALA A 88 12.71 -2.96 11.61
CA ALA A 88 14.15 -2.83 11.68
C ALA A 88 14.58 -2.78 13.15
N PHE A 89 15.63 -3.55 13.49
CA PHE A 89 16.25 -3.52 14.81
C PHE A 89 17.62 -2.86 14.69
N ALA A 90 17.91 -1.93 15.60
CA ALA A 90 19.20 -1.26 15.69
C ALA A 90 19.77 -1.42 17.10
N ASN A 91 21.06 -1.71 17.20
CA ASN A 91 21.79 -1.74 18.47
C ASN A 91 22.47 -0.39 18.67
N GLU A 92 21.78 0.62 19.17
CA GLU A 92 22.31 1.99 19.26
C GLU A 92 23.38 2.18 20.35
N ARG A 93 23.37 1.36 21.40
CA ARG A 93 24.25 1.49 22.58
C ARG A 93 24.56 0.14 23.20
N GLY A 94 25.71 0.03 23.85
CA GLY A 94 26.14 -1.17 24.57
C GLY A 94 27.46 -1.73 24.03
N PRO A 95 27.85 -2.96 24.41
CA PRO A 95 29.10 -3.54 23.95
C PRO A 95 29.11 -3.77 22.44
N LEU A 96 30.30 -3.73 21.83
CA LEU A 96 30.53 -4.09 20.43
C LEU A 96 30.42 -5.60 20.24
N ARG A 97 29.20 -6.12 20.36
CA ARG A 97 28.89 -7.53 20.21
C ARG A 97 27.62 -7.71 19.40
N THR A 98 27.63 -8.70 18.52
CA THR A 98 26.45 -9.14 17.78
C THR A 98 25.43 -9.79 18.72
N LEU A 99 24.19 -9.31 18.67
CA LEU A 99 23.07 -9.83 19.46
C LEU A 99 22.16 -10.65 18.55
N THR A 100 22.04 -11.95 18.81
CA THR A 100 21.15 -12.82 18.04
C THR A 100 19.75 -12.81 18.67
N MET A 101 18.76 -12.46 17.87
CA MET A 101 17.33 -12.52 18.22
C MET A 101 16.71 -13.77 17.61
N ASN A 102 15.88 -14.46 18.37
CA ASN A 102 15.11 -15.60 17.88
C ASN A 102 13.89 -15.14 17.07
N ASP A 103 13.27 -16.07 16.35
CA ASP A 103 11.93 -15.85 15.80
C ASP A 103 10.87 -15.75 16.93
N GLY A 104 9.66 -15.34 16.57
CA GLY A 104 8.54 -15.27 17.50
C GLY A 104 8.58 -14.08 18.46
N LEU A 105 9.51 -13.14 18.31
CA LEU A 105 9.60 -11.94 19.13
C LEU A 105 8.34 -11.08 18.93
N GLU A 106 7.69 -10.69 20.03
CA GLU A 106 6.55 -9.79 19.97
C GLU A 106 7.01 -8.35 19.71
N VAL A 107 6.46 -7.74 18.66
CA VAL A 107 6.59 -6.31 18.35
C VAL A 107 5.19 -5.72 18.20
N ARG A 108 5.02 -4.42 18.43
CA ARG A 108 3.69 -3.78 18.40
C ARG A 108 3.62 -2.66 17.39
N ALA A 109 2.54 -2.63 16.62
CA ALA A 109 2.16 -1.49 15.80
C ALA A 109 0.89 -0.88 16.40
N GLY A 110 1.04 0.19 17.19
CA GLY A 110 -0.04 0.71 18.03
C GLY A 110 -0.49 -0.33 19.05
N GLN A 111 -1.76 -0.73 18.99
CA GLN A 111 -2.34 -1.75 19.88
C GLN A 111 -2.32 -3.17 19.32
N VAL A 112 -1.86 -3.35 18.07
CA VAL A 112 -1.86 -4.66 17.41
C VAL A 112 -0.50 -5.33 17.63
N PRO A 113 -0.45 -6.50 18.30
CA PRO A 113 0.78 -7.28 18.42
C PRO A 113 1.06 -8.05 17.12
N PHE A 114 2.34 -8.06 16.76
CA PHE A 114 2.93 -8.83 15.66
C PHE A 114 4.02 -9.72 16.21
N ARG A 115 4.36 -10.78 15.47
CA ARG A 115 5.48 -11.66 15.80
C ARG A 115 6.48 -11.69 14.65
N THR A 116 7.76 -11.69 14.98
CA THR A 116 8.81 -11.88 13.97
C THR A 116 8.72 -13.30 13.41
N LEU A 117 8.86 -13.43 12.08
CA LEU A 117 8.80 -14.72 11.40
C LEU A 117 10.16 -15.44 11.34
N ARG A 118 11.25 -14.69 11.58
CA ARG A 118 12.62 -15.18 11.48
C ARG A 118 13.45 -14.57 12.61
N GLY A 119 14.43 -15.33 13.08
CA GLY A 119 15.52 -14.81 13.89
C GLY A 119 16.49 -13.99 13.05
N LEU A 120 17.21 -13.07 13.68
CA LEU A 120 18.21 -12.23 13.02
C LEU A 120 19.33 -11.80 13.98
N ASP A 121 20.50 -11.56 13.42
CA ASP A 121 21.62 -10.96 14.13
C ASP A 121 21.53 -9.43 14.06
N VAL A 122 21.50 -8.79 15.22
CA VAL A 122 21.62 -7.34 15.36
C VAL A 122 23.09 -7.01 15.58
N LEU A 123 23.72 -6.47 14.53
CA LEU A 123 25.13 -6.12 14.53
C LEU A 123 25.37 -4.82 15.32
N PRO A 124 26.53 -4.65 15.98
CA PRO A 124 26.86 -3.44 16.76
C PRO A 124 27.40 -2.31 15.87
N ILE A 125 26.77 -2.08 14.73
CA ILE A 125 27.18 -1.10 13.72
C ILE A 125 25.94 -0.38 13.17
N GLU A 126 26.17 0.78 12.58
CA GLU A 126 25.15 1.53 11.84
C GLU A 126 25.31 1.29 10.33
N ALA A 127 24.20 1.06 9.64
CA ALA A 127 24.18 0.90 8.19
C ALA A 127 23.50 2.11 7.56
N GLN A 128 24.22 2.84 6.71
CA GLN A 128 23.67 3.96 5.95
C GLN A 128 23.73 3.65 4.46
N VAL A 129 22.61 3.83 3.78
CA VAL A 129 22.50 3.60 2.34
C VAL A 129 22.79 4.89 1.59
N TYR A 130 23.57 4.79 0.52
CA TYR A 130 23.94 5.87 -0.38
C TYR A 130 23.73 5.48 -1.84
N TYR A 131 23.52 6.46 -2.70
CA TYR A 131 23.54 6.29 -4.15
C TYR A 131 24.26 7.47 -4.80
N LYS A 132 24.78 7.24 -6.01
CA LYS A 132 25.44 8.29 -6.79
C LYS A 132 24.40 8.95 -7.67
N ARG A 133 24.15 10.23 -7.52
CA ARG A 133 23.21 11.00 -8.34
C ARG A 133 23.95 11.86 -9.34
N VAL A 134 23.44 11.95 -10.57
CA VAL A 134 23.98 12.88 -11.58
C VAL A 134 23.80 14.30 -11.09
N LEU A 135 24.89 15.07 -11.09
CA LEU A 135 24.86 16.47 -10.75
C LEU A 135 24.35 17.27 -11.96
N THR A 136 23.11 17.74 -11.88
CA THR A 136 22.47 18.55 -12.95
C THR A 136 23.09 19.93 -13.07
N ASN A 137 23.44 20.55 -11.94
CA ASN A 137 24.22 21.78 -11.93
C ASN A 137 25.70 21.45 -12.19
N ARG A 138 26.20 21.78 -13.39
CA ARG A 138 27.58 21.51 -13.80
C ARG A 138 28.44 22.78 -13.67
N PRO A 139 29.03 23.08 -12.49
CA PRO A 139 29.83 24.29 -12.33
C PRO A 139 31.08 24.25 -13.21
N ALA A 140 31.23 25.25 -14.08
CA ALA A 140 32.31 25.33 -15.08
C ALA A 140 33.71 25.21 -14.48
N ARG A 141 33.93 25.79 -13.28
CA ARG A 141 35.20 25.70 -12.55
C ARG A 141 35.57 24.27 -12.17
N LEU A 142 34.59 23.47 -11.74
CA LEU A 142 34.83 22.08 -11.33
C LEU A 142 35.11 21.20 -12.54
N LEU A 143 34.38 21.42 -13.65
CA LEU A 143 34.66 20.75 -14.92
C LEU A 143 36.06 21.05 -15.43
N ALA A 144 36.46 22.33 -15.47
CA ALA A 144 37.79 22.74 -15.91
C ALA A 144 38.89 22.13 -15.03
N TYR A 145 38.69 22.09 -13.70
CA TYR A 145 39.59 21.43 -12.78
C TYR A 145 39.76 19.94 -13.09
N TYR A 146 38.66 19.19 -13.27
CA TYR A 146 38.75 17.77 -13.59
C TYR A 146 39.32 17.50 -14.99
N GLN A 147 39.03 18.35 -15.98
CA GLN A 147 39.64 18.25 -17.31
C GLN A 147 41.17 18.41 -17.23
N GLN A 148 41.67 19.37 -16.46
CA GLN A 148 43.10 19.56 -16.22
C GLN A 148 43.71 18.37 -15.46
N LEU A 149 43.03 17.87 -14.43
CA LEU A 149 43.46 16.70 -13.67
C LEU A 149 43.57 15.47 -14.57
N TYR A 150 42.60 15.21 -15.44
CA TYR A 150 42.71 14.05 -16.34
C TYR A 150 43.74 14.25 -17.45
N ALA A 151 43.92 15.49 -17.94
CA ALA A 151 44.96 15.80 -18.92
C ALA A 151 46.37 15.61 -18.35
N SER A 152 46.58 15.71 -17.03
CA SER A 152 47.88 15.39 -16.44
C SER A 152 48.12 13.87 -16.33
N TYR A 153 47.07 13.06 -16.26
CA TYR A 153 47.15 11.60 -16.19
C TYR A 153 47.10 10.89 -17.56
N ARG A 154 46.64 11.56 -18.62
CA ARG A 154 46.52 11.02 -19.97
C ARG A 154 47.29 11.87 -20.97
N GLU A 155 48.09 11.22 -21.80
CA GLU A 155 48.82 11.88 -22.90
C GLU A 155 47.89 12.43 -24.01
N GLN A 156 46.62 12.00 -24.03
CA GLN A 156 45.62 12.42 -25.00
C GLN A 156 44.44 13.13 -24.31
N PRO A 157 43.88 14.19 -24.94
CA PRO A 157 42.74 14.92 -24.40
C PRO A 157 41.51 14.01 -24.25
N LEU A 158 40.73 14.24 -23.19
CA LEU A 158 39.50 13.50 -22.94
C LEU A 158 38.51 13.74 -24.09
N GLN A 159 38.19 12.70 -24.86
CA GLN A 159 37.16 12.76 -25.91
C GLN A 159 35.73 12.63 -25.36
N ALA A 160 35.58 12.17 -24.11
CA ALA A 160 34.28 11.94 -23.48
C ALA A 160 33.79 13.17 -22.70
N ASP A 161 32.48 13.43 -22.74
CA ASP A 161 31.85 14.44 -21.88
C ASP A 161 31.90 14.00 -20.42
N LEU A 162 32.43 14.86 -19.54
CA LEU A 162 32.55 14.56 -18.12
C LEU A 162 31.18 14.68 -17.43
N GLN A 163 30.72 13.56 -16.87
CA GLN A 163 29.55 13.55 -16.01
C GLN A 163 29.98 13.69 -14.55
N LEU A 164 29.52 14.76 -13.90
CA LEU A 164 29.71 14.97 -12.48
C LEU A 164 28.62 14.24 -11.70
N TYR A 165 28.98 13.76 -10.51
CA TYR A 165 28.06 13.10 -9.61
C TYR A 165 28.30 13.53 -8.17
N GLU A 166 27.27 13.36 -7.36
CA GLU A 166 27.35 13.49 -5.91
C GLU A 166 26.87 12.20 -5.22
N THR A 167 27.42 11.92 -4.05
CA THR A 167 26.98 10.79 -3.21
C THR A 167 25.90 11.29 -2.27
N VAL A 168 24.69 10.76 -2.42
CA VAL A 168 23.51 11.17 -1.66
C VAL A 168 23.11 10.07 -0.69
N ALA A 169 22.87 10.42 0.57
CA ALA A 169 22.33 9.50 1.56
C ALA A 169 20.84 9.23 1.27
N LEU A 170 20.45 7.95 1.26
CA LEU A 170 19.06 7.54 1.24
C LEU A 170 18.51 7.57 2.67
N THR A 171 17.61 8.50 2.96
CA THR A 171 16.96 8.59 4.28
C THR A 171 15.68 7.75 4.27
N PRO A 172 15.53 6.77 5.17
CA PRO A 172 14.36 5.88 5.18
C PRO A 172 13.07 6.55 5.71
N ARG A 173 13.19 7.67 6.43
CA ARG A 173 12.02 8.42 6.93
C ARG A 173 11.64 9.54 5.94
N ASN A 174 10.37 9.58 5.55
CA ASN A 174 9.75 10.62 4.71
C ASN A 174 10.24 10.75 3.25
N THR A 175 10.78 9.69 2.65
CA THR A 175 11.16 9.71 1.22
C THR A 175 10.09 9.08 0.33
N THR A 176 9.93 9.62 -0.88
CA THR A 176 9.03 9.13 -1.94
C THR A 176 9.58 7.88 -2.65
N GLY A 177 10.53 7.18 -2.04
CA GLY A 177 11.38 6.21 -2.73
C GLY A 177 12.45 6.88 -3.59
N VAL A 178 13.37 6.07 -4.13
CA VAL A 178 14.37 6.48 -5.11
C VAL A 178 14.29 5.51 -6.28
N ASP A 179 14.14 6.03 -7.50
CA ASP A 179 14.21 5.23 -8.71
C ASP A 179 15.68 4.97 -9.05
N ILE A 180 16.19 3.81 -8.65
CA ILE A 180 17.59 3.42 -8.87
C ILE A 180 17.94 3.40 -10.36
N GLY A 181 16.99 3.06 -11.25
CA GLY A 181 17.24 2.97 -12.68
C GLY A 181 17.41 4.33 -13.35
N ARG A 182 16.75 5.37 -12.81
CA ARG A 182 16.77 6.73 -13.38
C ARG A 182 17.67 7.69 -12.61
N GLU A 183 17.70 7.59 -11.29
CA GLU A 183 18.35 8.55 -10.40
C GLU A 183 19.77 8.11 -9.99
N ALA A 184 20.04 6.80 -9.92
CA ALA A 184 21.34 6.29 -9.49
C ALA A 184 22.25 5.98 -10.68
N ILE A 185 23.42 6.61 -10.71
CA ILE A 185 24.47 6.32 -11.69
C ILE A 185 24.94 4.88 -11.51
N GLY A 186 24.87 4.12 -12.60
CA GLY A 186 25.24 2.71 -12.62
C GLY A 186 24.22 1.78 -11.98
N GLY A 187 23.02 2.27 -11.62
CA GLY A 187 21.93 1.43 -11.12
C GLY A 187 22.24 0.70 -9.81
N ALA A 188 23.10 1.26 -8.96
CA ALA A 188 23.59 0.60 -7.76
C ALA A 188 23.34 1.43 -6.49
N LEU A 189 23.03 0.73 -5.40
CA LEU A 189 23.04 1.25 -4.04
C LEU A 189 24.32 0.82 -3.32
N TRP A 190 24.84 1.70 -2.48
CA TRP A 190 26.00 1.47 -1.65
C TRP A 190 25.56 1.44 -0.19
N ILE A 191 26.05 0.46 0.57
CA ILE A 191 25.73 0.34 2.00
C ILE A 191 27.03 0.57 2.76
N ALA A 192 27.10 1.69 3.47
CA ALA A 192 28.20 1.99 4.36
C ALA A 192 27.93 1.38 5.73
N LEU A 193 28.84 0.52 6.19
CA LEU A 193 28.84 -0.03 7.54
C LEU A 193 29.77 0.82 8.40
N MET A 194 29.22 1.47 9.42
CA MET A 194 29.89 2.47 10.23
C MET A 194 29.83 2.10 11.71
N LEU A 195 30.81 2.55 12.48
CA LEU A 195 30.71 2.54 13.94
C LEU A 195 29.55 3.43 14.39
N ARG A 196 28.91 3.08 15.50
CA ARG A 196 27.80 3.87 16.02
C ARG A 196 28.33 5.20 16.55
N PRO A 197 27.53 6.27 16.59
CA PRO A 197 28.00 7.59 17.00
C PRO A 197 28.66 7.61 18.38
N GLY A 198 28.23 6.72 19.29
CA GLY A 198 28.77 6.58 20.65
C GLY A 198 30.06 5.78 20.80
N ASP A 199 30.50 5.02 19.78
CA ASP A 199 31.67 4.12 19.86
C ASP A 199 32.99 4.86 19.62
N ARG A 200 33.21 5.97 20.33
CA ARG A 200 34.46 6.73 20.28
C ARG A 200 35.47 6.18 21.30
N PRO A 201 36.78 6.25 21.00
CA PRO A 201 37.40 6.72 19.76
C PRO A 201 37.30 5.70 18.62
N TYR A 202 36.90 6.16 17.42
CA TYR A 202 36.59 5.29 16.29
C TYR A 202 37.80 4.48 15.78
N ALA A 203 39.00 5.06 15.80
CA ALA A 203 40.21 4.42 15.28
C ALA A 203 40.56 3.13 16.05
N GLU A 204 40.34 3.14 17.37
CA GLU A 204 40.63 1.99 18.24
C GLU A 204 39.51 0.95 18.16
N ARG A 205 38.26 1.40 18.08
CA ARG A 205 37.07 0.53 18.07
C ARG A 205 36.78 -0.15 16.75
N ALA A 206 37.39 0.31 15.66
CA ALA A 206 37.15 -0.24 14.33
C ALA A 206 37.59 -1.72 14.20
N ALA A 207 38.67 -2.11 14.87
CA ALA A 207 39.14 -3.50 14.87
C ALA A 207 38.14 -4.42 15.59
N ASP A 208 37.75 -4.03 16.81
CA ASP A 208 36.75 -4.75 17.62
C ASP A 208 35.43 -4.93 16.86
N ALA A 209 34.94 -3.88 16.20
CA ALA A 209 33.70 -3.96 15.43
C ALA A 209 33.81 -4.87 14.21
N ARG A 210 34.97 -4.87 13.51
CA ARG A 210 35.22 -5.79 12.38
C ARG A 210 35.23 -7.24 12.85
N GLU A 211 35.84 -7.53 13.99
CA GLU A 211 35.82 -8.85 14.59
C GLU A 211 34.39 -9.25 15.00
N ALA A 212 33.64 -8.35 15.62
CA ALA A 212 32.27 -8.62 16.08
C ALA A 212 31.28 -8.94 14.94
N ILE A 213 31.49 -8.40 13.74
CA ILE A 213 30.67 -8.66 12.55
C ILE A 213 31.25 -9.76 11.65
N ALA A 214 32.46 -10.25 11.92
CA ALA A 214 33.10 -11.27 11.09
C ALA A 214 32.26 -12.56 11.09
N GLY A 215 31.97 -13.08 9.89
CA GLY A 215 31.15 -14.29 9.72
C GLY A 215 29.68 -14.14 10.11
N LYS A 216 29.20 -12.91 10.37
CA LYS A 216 27.79 -12.64 10.69
C LYS A 216 26.99 -12.25 9.44
N THR A 217 25.68 -12.47 9.50
CA THR A 217 24.77 -12.18 8.39
C THR A 217 24.17 -10.79 8.54
N LEU A 218 24.30 -9.95 7.51
CA LEU A 218 23.60 -8.68 7.41
C LEU A 218 22.22 -8.89 6.80
N SER A 219 21.16 -8.70 7.59
CA SER A 219 19.78 -8.75 7.11
C SER A 219 19.32 -7.39 6.60
N LEU A 220 18.90 -7.32 5.33
CA LEU A 220 18.41 -6.09 4.69
C LEU A 220 16.94 -6.22 4.29
N GLY A 221 16.11 -5.27 4.74
CA GLY A 221 14.71 -5.15 4.33
C GLY A 221 14.56 -4.09 3.24
N LEU A 222 13.96 -4.47 2.11
CA LEU A 222 13.73 -3.58 0.97
C LEU A 222 12.22 -3.37 0.81
N VAL A 223 11.76 -2.13 1.02
CA VAL A 223 10.38 -1.72 0.72
C VAL A 223 10.38 -1.06 -0.66
N PRO A 224 9.77 -1.67 -1.69
CA PRO A 224 9.60 -0.98 -2.96
C PRO A 224 8.65 0.21 -2.78
N ALA A 225 9.00 1.35 -3.34
CA ALA A 225 8.09 2.47 -3.46
C ALA A 225 7.07 2.14 -4.56
N LEU A 226 5.86 1.76 -4.14
CA LEU A 226 4.79 1.44 -5.06
C LEU A 226 4.09 2.75 -5.45
N SER A 227 4.24 3.17 -6.71
CA SER A 227 3.53 4.34 -7.27
C SER A 227 2.02 4.08 -7.40
N GLU A 228 1.62 2.82 -7.51
CA GLU A 228 0.22 2.37 -7.54
C GLU A 228 0.05 1.14 -6.63
N ALA A 229 -0.12 1.32 -5.32
CA ALA A 229 -0.59 0.21 -4.49
C ALA A 229 -1.22 0.67 -3.18
N SER A 230 -2.42 1.23 -3.26
CA SER A 230 -3.33 1.22 -2.13
C SER A 230 -4.65 0.60 -2.54
N ARG A 231 -4.66 -0.71 -2.78
CA ARG A 231 -5.89 -1.46 -2.55
C ARG A 231 -6.08 -1.57 -1.03
N ARG A 232 -6.54 -0.47 -0.40
CA ARG A 232 -7.00 -0.50 0.98
C ARG A 232 -8.24 -1.38 1.02
N LEU A 233 -8.07 -2.62 1.45
CA LEU A 233 -9.20 -3.44 1.86
C LEU A 233 -9.56 -3.00 3.27
N GLY A 234 -10.57 -2.14 3.38
CA GLY A 234 -11.16 -1.82 4.67
C GLY A 234 -11.74 -3.11 5.29
N PRO A 235 -11.79 -3.20 6.64
CA PRO A 235 -12.56 -4.26 7.28
C PRO A 235 -14.00 -4.20 6.74
N GLY A 236 -14.44 -5.28 6.07
CA GLY A 236 -15.72 -5.33 5.36
C GLY A 236 -15.65 -5.35 3.83
N GLY A 237 -14.46 -5.44 3.22
CA GLY A 237 -14.32 -5.65 1.76
C GLY A 237 -14.60 -4.41 0.91
N GLN A 238 -14.66 -3.23 1.52
CA GLN A 238 -14.69 -1.99 0.76
C GLN A 238 -13.27 -1.64 0.30
N SER A 239 -13.08 -1.65 -1.01
CA SER A 239 -11.94 -0.99 -1.65
C SER A 239 -12.31 0.47 -1.88
N GLU A 240 -11.64 1.37 -1.17
CA GLU A 240 -11.51 2.77 -1.59
C GLU A 240 -10.56 2.80 -2.78
N SER A 241 -11.05 3.28 -3.91
CA SER A 241 -10.23 3.68 -5.06
C SER A 241 -9.90 5.15 -4.86
N GLY A 242 -8.63 5.45 -4.66
CA GLY A 242 -8.08 6.81 -4.80
C GLY A 242 -7.92 7.17 -6.26
#